data_AF-A0A3D0SAB2-F1
#
_entry.id   AF-A0A3D0SAB2-F1
#
_cell.length_a   1.000
_cell.length_b   1.000
_cell.length_c   1.000
_cell.angle_alpha   90.00
_cell.angle_beta   90.00
_cell.angle_gamma   90.00
#
_symmetry.space_group_name_H-M   'P 1'
#
loop_
_entity.id
_entity.type
_entity.pdbx_description
1 polymer ?
#
loop_
_entity_poly.entity_id
_entity_poly.type
_entity_poly.pdbx_seq_one_letter_code
_entity_poly.pdbx_strand_id
1 'polypeptide(L)'
;MLYAVIQRPPVLFSSVKSSNQAEVKKMAGVVDVIDMPAASAPALFNPLGGIAVLATNTWLAWQACNALKTEWQTSDHASYNSDDYQQALLDNAAKPGEVMRKLGDFEQATADAAKVMDASYYAPHLAQAPMEPPAATAVVTDDSAEIWACVQAPQTARQQVAGALKIPVENVTINVT
;
A
#
# COMPACT_ATOMS: atom_id res chain seq x y z
N MET A 1 -25.18 5.87 4.12
CA MET A 1 -23.84 5.67 3.52
C MET A 1 -22.92 6.72 4.12
N LEU A 2 -21.71 6.33 4.52
CA LEU A 2 -20.65 7.24 4.97
C LEU A 2 -19.52 7.23 3.94
N TYR A 3 -18.74 8.30 3.94
CA TYR A 3 -17.58 8.46 3.07
C TYR A 3 -16.33 8.54 3.93
N ALA A 4 -15.38 7.67 3.67
CA ALA A 4 -14.12 7.58 4.40
C ALA A 4 -12.99 8.23 3.60
N VAL A 5 -12.20 9.07 4.26
CA VAL A 5 -10.97 9.64 3.73
C VAL A 5 -9.88 9.37 4.75
N ILE A 6 -8.74 8.86 4.28
CA ILE A 6 -7.66 8.41 5.16
C ILE A 6 -6.45 9.32 4.99
N GLN A 7 -5.99 9.92 6.09
CA GLN A 7 -4.68 10.54 6.16
C GLN A 7 -3.65 9.45 6.46
N ARG A 8 -2.72 9.21 5.53
CA ARG A 8 -1.66 8.18 5.65
C ARG A 8 -0.38 8.80 6.23
N PRO A 9 0.43 8.02 6.96
CA PRO A 9 1.77 8.46 7.33
C PRO A 9 2.63 8.69 6.07
N PRO A 10 3.52 9.70 6.06
CA PRO A 10 4.41 9.96 4.92
C PRO A 10 5.55 8.94 4.80
N VAL A 11 5.83 8.18 5.87
CA VAL A 11 6.90 7.17 5.92
C VAL A 11 6.28 5.80 6.19
N LEU A 12 6.77 4.76 5.48
CA LEU A 12 6.30 3.39 5.63
C LEU A 12 6.47 2.89 7.09
N PHE A 13 5.47 2.18 7.60
CA PHE A 13 5.43 1.63 8.96
C PHE A 13 5.45 2.66 10.10
N SER A 14 5.32 3.95 9.81
CA SER A 14 5.07 4.95 10.84
C SER A 14 3.66 4.83 11.40
N SER A 15 3.51 5.21 12.68
CA SER A 15 2.25 5.25 13.42
C SER A 15 1.87 6.68 13.81
N VAL A 16 0.62 6.88 14.23
CA VAL A 16 0.17 8.16 14.80
C VAL A 16 0.88 8.37 16.15
N LYS A 17 1.53 9.52 16.32
CA LYS A 17 2.08 9.95 17.62
C LYS A 17 1.05 10.79 18.38
N SER A 18 0.46 11.77 17.70
CA SER A 18 -0.59 12.64 18.25
C SER A 18 -1.36 13.31 17.12
N SER A 19 -2.58 13.77 17.39
CA SER A 19 -3.38 14.55 16.44
C SER A 19 -4.53 15.29 17.11
N ASN A 20 -5.10 16.28 16.40
CA ASN A 20 -6.28 17.06 16.81
C ASN A 20 -7.62 16.37 16.43
N GLN A 21 -7.70 15.04 16.57
CA GLN A 21 -8.90 14.27 16.16
C GLN A 21 -10.17 14.72 16.89
N ALA A 22 -10.04 15.09 18.17
CA ALA A 22 -11.17 15.53 18.99
C ALA A 22 -11.78 16.84 18.48
N GLU A 23 -10.99 17.74 17.90
CA GLU A 23 -11.48 18.94 17.22
C GLU A 23 -12.10 18.60 15.86
N VAL A 24 -11.44 17.75 15.06
CA VAL A 24 -11.93 17.36 13.72
C VAL A 24 -13.27 16.62 13.83
N LYS A 25 -13.46 15.77 14.84
CA LYS A 25 -14.71 15.04 15.09
C LYS A 25 -15.91 15.97 15.37
N LYS A 26 -15.67 17.22 15.77
CA LYS A 26 -16.72 18.23 16.01
C LYS A 26 -17.11 19.02 14.75
N MET A 27 -16.39 18.84 13.64
CA MET A 27 -16.71 19.53 12.39
C MET A 27 -18.05 19.04 11.83
N ALA A 28 -18.79 19.94 11.17
CA ALA A 28 -20.11 19.64 10.64
C ALA A 28 -20.09 18.42 9.70
N GLY A 29 -20.98 17.47 9.96
CA GLY A 29 -21.16 16.27 9.14
C GLY A 29 -20.07 15.20 9.26
N VAL A 30 -19.05 15.41 10.11
CA VAL A 30 -18.13 14.34 10.54
C VAL A 30 -18.88 13.44 11.52
N VAL A 31 -18.79 12.14 11.28
CA VAL A 31 -19.43 11.11 12.10
C VAL A 31 -18.40 10.49 13.03
N ASP A 32 -17.22 10.17 12.52
CA ASP A 32 -16.15 9.62 13.35
C ASP A 32 -14.75 9.90 12.79
N VAL A 33 -13.76 9.78 13.66
CA VAL A 33 -12.33 9.86 13.35
C VAL A 33 -11.65 8.70 14.06
N ILE A 34 -11.02 7.80 13.31
CA ILE A 34 -10.56 6.51 13.80
C ILE A 34 -9.07 6.32 13.47
N ASP A 35 -8.28 5.98 14.48
CA ASP A 35 -6.89 5.53 14.29
C ASP A 35 -6.86 4.15 13.61
N MET A 36 -6.10 4.06 12.53
CA MET A 36 -5.77 2.80 11.87
C MET A 36 -4.42 2.30 12.38
N PRO A 37 -4.32 1.03 12.82
CA PRO A 37 -3.05 0.47 13.27
C PRO A 37 -1.95 0.63 12.23
N ALA A 38 -0.73 0.88 12.68
CA ALA A 38 0.42 0.92 11.77
C ALA A 38 0.57 -0.42 11.03
N ALA A 39 0.95 -0.35 9.77
CA ALA A 39 1.28 -1.54 9.01
C ALA A 39 2.47 -2.26 9.64
N SER A 40 2.45 -3.58 9.59
CA SER A 40 3.57 -4.45 10.00
C SER A 40 4.27 -5.05 8.79
N ALA A 41 5.54 -5.39 8.96
CA ALA A 41 6.27 -6.17 7.98
C ALA A 41 5.87 -7.66 8.08
N PRO A 42 5.74 -8.37 6.94
CA PRO A 42 5.85 -7.87 5.58
C PRO A 42 4.56 -7.13 5.14
N ALA A 43 4.71 -6.08 4.32
CA ALA A 43 3.58 -5.22 3.92
C ALA A 43 2.47 -6.00 3.19
N LEU A 44 2.82 -6.86 2.22
CA LEU A 44 1.90 -7.72 1.45
C LEU A 44 0.52 -7.07 1.19
N PHE A 45 -0.56 -7.72 1.64
CA PHE A 45 -1.94 -7.22 1.56
C PHE A 45 -2.41 -6.58 2.88
N ASN A 46 -1.51 -6.32 3.82
CA ASN A 46 -1.87 -5.68 5.09
C ASN A 46 -2.28 -4.23 4.83
N PRO A 47 -3.32 -3.72 5.51
CA PRO A 47 -3.70 -2.33 5.39
C PRO A 47 -2.56 -1.43 5.87
N LEU A 48 -2.31 -0.34 5.14
CA LEU A 48 -1.48 0.74 5.65
C LEU A 48 -2.14 1.36 6.91
N GLY A 49 -1.34 1.97 7.78
CA GLY A 49 -1.86 2.74 8.91
C GLY A 49 -2.41 4.10 8.50
N GLY A 50 -2.78 4.92 9.49
CA GLY A 50 -3.27 6.28 9.28
C GLY A 50 -4.40 6.68 10.22
N ILE A 51 -5.11 7.75 9.85
CA ILE A 51 -6.33 8.22 10.53
C ILE A 51 -7.45 8.26 9.48
N ALA A 52 -8.52 7.53 9.72
CA ALA A 52 -9.71 7.52 8.87
C ALA A 52 -10.75 8.52 9.39
N VAL A 53 -11.16 9.45 8.53
CA VAL A 53 -12.26 10.39 8.81
C VAL A 53 -13.50 9.91 8.07
N LEU A 54 -14.59 9.70 8.79
CA LEU A 54 -15.88 9.30 8.26
C LEU A 54 -16.84 10.48 8.30
N ALA A 55 -17.46 10.82 7.16
CA ALA A 55 -18.44 11.89 7.08
C ALA A 55 -19.66 11.52 6.24
N THR A 56 -20.68 12.37 6.29
CA THR A 56 -21.95 12.20 5.59
C THR A 56 -21.87 12.47 4.08
N ASN A 57 -20.79 13.09 3.58
CA ASN A 57 -20.49 13.23 2.16
C ASN A 57 -18.97 13.35 1.93
N THR A 58 -18.55 13.14 0.68
CA THR A 58 -17.13 13.17 0.29
C THR A 58 -16.44 14.51 0.55
N TRP A 59 -17.14 15.63 0.31
CA TRP A 59 -16.56 16.97 0.47
C TRP A 59 -16.22 17.26 1.94
N LEU A 60 -17.15 16.98 2.85
CA LEU A 60 -16.94 17.14 4.29
C LEU A 60 -15.85 16.19 4.81
N ALA A 61 -15.79 14.95 4.30
CA ALA A 61 -14.73 14.01 4.66
C ALA A 61 -13.35 14.54 4.24
N TRP A 62 -13.20 15.10 3.04
CA TRP A 62 -11.96 15.73 2.58
C TRP A 62 -11.60 16.97 3.40
N GLN A 63 -12.54 17.87 3.65
CA GLN A 63 -12.27 19.07 4.45
C GLN A 63 -11.83 18.73 5.87
N ALA A 64 -12.51 17.76 6.50
CA ALA A 64 -12.17 17.30 7.85
C ALA A 64 -10.82 16.56 7.88
N CYS A 65 -10.53 15.70 6.90
CA CYS A 65 -9.24 15.04 6.78
C CYS A 65 -8.09 16.04 6.54
N ASN A 66 -8.31 17.10 5.76
CA ASN A 66 -7.32 18.16 5.55
C ASN A 66 -7.11 19.06 6.78
N ALA A 67 -8.08 19.11 7.70
CA ALA A 67 -7.97 19.84 8.97
C ALA A 67 -7.20 19.05 10.06
N LEU A 68 -6.88 17.77 9.81
CA LEU A 68 -6.06 16.97 10.71
C LEU A 68 -4.63 17.53 10.77
N LYS A 69 -4.24 17.92 11.98
CA LYS A 69 -2.87 18.23 12.39
C LYS A 69 -2.34 17.01 13.10
N THR A 70 -1.53 16.22 12.41
CA THR A 70 -1.05 14.92 12.88
C THR A 70 0.47 14.93 12.99
N GLU A 71 0.98 14.54 14.14
CA GLU A 71 2.38 14.15 14.30
C GLU A 71 2.50 12.64 14.10
N TRP A 72 3.44 12.23 13.25
CA TRP A 72 3.74 10.82 12.98
C TRP A 72 5.00 10.40 13.75
N GLN A 73 5.05 9.14 14.18
CA GLN A 73 6.29 8.54 14.65
C GLN A 73 7.25 8.29 13.48
N THR A 74 8.55 8.30 13.74
CA THR A 74 9.56 7.86 12.78
C THR A 74 9.57 6.34 12.68
N SER A 75 10.02 5.81 11.55
CA SER A 75 10.35 4.40 11.38
C SER A 75 11.74 4.26 10.76
N ASP A 76 12.26 3.04 10.70
CA ASP A 76 13.55 2.72 10.04
C ASP A 76 13.54 3.04 8.54
N HIS A 77 12.38 3.33 7.95
CA HIS A 77 12.24 3.73 6.55
C HIS A 77 12.36 5.24 6.33
N ALA A 78 12.54 6.04 7.38
CA ALA A 78 12.68 7.50 7.26
C ALA A 78 13.95 7.93 6.50
N SER A 79 14.94 7.05 6.39
CA SER A 79 16.20 7.27 5.66
C SER A 79 16.14 6.82 4.19
N TYR A 80 15.00 6.35 3.69
CA TYR A 80 14.89 5.86 2.32
C TYR A 80 15.21 6.96 1.29
N ASN A 81 16.08 6.63 0.34
CA ASN A 81 16.49 7.51 -0.75
C ASN A 81 16.56 6.73 -2.08
N SER A 82 16.02 7.31 -3.15
CA SER A 82 15.96 6.63 -4.46
C SER A 82 17.32 6.54 -5.16
N ASP A 83 18.20 7.53 -4.98
CA ASP A 83 19.54 7.54 -5.59
C ASP A 83 20.44 6.49 -4.91
N ASP A 84 20.41 6.43 -3.58
CA ASP A 84 21.14 5.41 -2.82
C ASP A 84 20.63 4.00 -3.15
N TYR A 85 19.30 3.83 -3.28
CA TYR A 85 18.71 2.56 -3.68
C TYR A 85 19.07 2.16 -5.12
N GLN A 86 19.07 3.12 -6.05
CA GLN A 86 19.54 2.90 -7.43
C GLN A 86 20.99 2.42 -7.43
N GLN A 87 21.88 3.10 -6.69
CA GLN A 87 23.28 2.71 -6.62
C GLN A 87 23.44 1.30 -6.04
N ALA A 88 22.71 0.98 -4.97
CA ALA A 88 22.70 -0.35 -4.38
C ALA A 88 22.24 -1.44 -5.37
N LEU A 89 21.25 -1.16 -6.22
CA LEU A 89 20.80 -2.08 -7.27
C LEU A 89 21.87 -2.30 -8.34
N LEU A 90 22.53 -1.23 -8.80
CA LEU A 90 23.59 -1.32 -9.81
C LEU A 90 24.81 -2.09 -9.27
N ASP A 91 25.24 -1.77 -8.05
CA ASP A 91 26.36 -2.46 -7.39
C ASP A 91 26.06 -3.94 -7.17
N ASN A 92 24.79 -4.27 -6.89
CA ASN A 92 24.38 -5.66 -6.73
C ASN A 92 24.32 -6.41 -8.07
N ALA A 93 23.82 -5.77 -9.13
CA ALA A 93 23.75 -6.35 -10.47
C ALA A 93 25.13 -6.60 -11.09
N ALA A 94 26.14 -5.83 -10.69
CA ALA A 94 27.53 -6.01 -11.14
C ALA A 94 28.25 -7.19 -10.46
N LYS A 95 27.68 -7.76 -9.39
CA LYS A 95 28.26 -8.93 -8.70
C LYS A 95 27.85 -10.22 -9.41
N PRO A 96 28.64 -11.31 -9.30
CA PRO A 96 28.22 -12.62 -9.77
C PRO A 96 26.85 -13.00 -9.18
N GLY A 97 25.88 -13.25 -10.06
CA GLY A 97 24.55 -13.70 -9.68
C GLY A 97 24.47 -15.20 -9.45
N GLU A 98 23.34 -15.65 -8.91
CA GLU A 98 23.00 -17.08 -8.85
C GLU A 98 22.66 -17.62 -10.25
N VAL A 99 23.28 -18.73 -10.64
CA VAL A 99 23.02 -19.37 -11.94
C VAL A 99 21.69 -20.11 -11.89
N MET A 100 20.61 -19.42 -12.26
CA MET A 100 19.26 -20.01 -12.32
C MET A 100 19.09 -20.97 -13.49
N ARG A 101 19.85 -20.78 -14.56
CA ARG A 101 19.79 -21.61 -15.78
C ARG A 101 21.13 -21.53 -16.53
N LYS A 102 21.66 -22.68 -16.93
CA LYS A 102 22.86 -22.80 -17.79
C LYS A 102 22.51 -23.61 -19.03
N LEU A 103 22.87 -23.12 -20.21
CA LEU A 103 22.77 -23.85 -21.47
C LEU A 103 24.10 -23.68 -22.23
N GLY A 104 24.82 -24.78 -22.44
CA GLY A 104 26.16 -24.75 -23.01
C GLY A 104 27.22 -24.16 -22.07
N ASP A 105 28.31 -23.67 -22.66
CA ASP A 105 29.41 -23.01 -21.96
C ASP A 105 29.50 -21.53 -22.35
N PHE A 106 28.91 -20.67 -21.52
CA PHE A 106 28.90 -19.22 -21.75
C PHE A 106 30.29 -18.60 -21.66
N GLU A 107 31.14 -19.10 -20.78
CA GLU A 107 32.49 -18.57 -20.56
C GLU A 107 33.34 -18.83 -21.80
N GLN A 108 33.31 -20.05 -22.34
CA GLN A 108 33.98 -20.39 -23.59
C GLN A 108 33.40 -19.60 -24.77
N ALA A 109 32.07 -19.57 -24.92
CA ALA A 109 31.43 -18.88 -26.04
C ALA A 109 31.73 -17.37 -26.07
N THR A 110 31.85 -16.74 -24.89
CA THR A 110 32.21 -15.32 -24.77
C THR A 110 33.69 -15.09 -25.06
N ALA A 111 34.57 -16.00 -24.62
CA ALA A 111 36.01 -15.93 -24.89
C ALA A 111 36.33 -16.09 -26.39
N ASP A 112 35.58 -16.93 -27.11
CA ASP A 112 35.76 -17.20 -28.54
C ASP A 112 35.04 -16.17 -29.45
N ALA A 113 34.28 -15.23 -28.89
CA ALA A 113 33.46 -14.30 -29.65
C ALA A 113 34.30 -13.23 -30.36
N ALA A 114 34.04 -13.00 -31.65
CA ALA A 114 34.69 -11.94 -32.43
C ALA A 114 34.35 -10.52 -31.96
N LYS A 115 33.21 -10.35 -31.26
CA LYS A 115 32.79 -9.09 -30.63
C LYS A 115 31.90 -9.39 -29.43
N VAL A 116 32.17 -8.70 -28.32
CA VAL A 116 31.37 -8.74 -27.10
C VAL A 116 30.75 -7.36 -26.86
N MET A 117 29.50 -7.33 -26.41
CA MET A 117 28.82 -6.11 -25.96
C MET A 117 28.33 -6.32 -24.54
N ASP A 118 28.60 -5.35 -23.68
CA ASP A 118 28.17 -5.33 -22.29
C ASP A 118 27.55 -3.96 -21.99
N ALA A 119 26.42 -3.97 -21.29
CA ALA A 119 25.65 -2.79 -20.95
C ALA A 119 24.77 -3.03 -19.73
N SER A 120 24.74 -2.06 -18.82
CA SER A 120 23.85 -2.03 -17.66
C SER A 120 22.67 -1.09 -17.91
N TYR A 121 21.48 -1.50 -17.48
CA TYR A 121 20.25 -0.72 -17.59
C TYR A 121 19.57 -0.62 -16.23
N TYR A 122 18.95 0.52 -15.96
CA TYR A 122 18.20 0.77 -14.74
C TYR A 122 16.78 1.21 -15.09
N ALA A 123 15.82 0.67 -14.35
CA ALA A 123 14.41 1.09 -14.39
C ALA A 123 14.04 1.67 -13.02
N PRO A 124 13.58 2.93 -12.93
CA PRO A 124 13.20 3.53 -11.67
C PRO A 124 11.89 2.94 -11.13
N HIS A 125 11.56 3.29 -9.89
CA HIS A 125 10.21 3.03 -9.38
C HIS A 125 9.17 3.73 -10.25
N LEU A 126 8.11 2.98 -10.56
CA LEU A 126 6.97 3.47 -11.33
C LEU A 126 5.73 3.37 -10.48
N ALA A 127 4.89 4.41 -10.53
CA ALA A 127 3.54 4.33 -10.00
C ALA A 127 2.66 3.57 -11.00
N GLN A 128 1.75 2.75 -10.50
CA GLN A 128 0.79 2.04 -11.35
C GLN A 128 -0.15 3.00 -12.07
N ALA A 129 -0.53 4.10 -11.41
CA ALA A 129 -1.36 5.18 -11.94
C ALA A 129 -2.57 4.71 -12.77
N PRO A 130 -3.44 3.83 -12.25
CA PRO A 130 -4.63 3.41 -12.97
C PRO A 130 -5.56 4.61 -13.22
N MET A 131 -6.22 4.62 -14.38
CA MET A 131 -7.17 5.69 -14.75
C MET A 131 -8.37 5.76 -13.80
N GLU A 132 -8.81 4.61 -13.28
CA GLU A 132 -9.74 4.53 -12.16
C GLU A 132 -8.94 4.51 -10.84
N PRO A 133 -9.13 5.50 -9.96
CA PRO A 133 -8.56 5.44 -8.61
C PRO A 133 -9.16 4.25 -7.82
N PRO A 134 -8.35 3.51 -7.05
CA PRO A 134 -8.86 2.41 -6.22
C PRO A 134 -10.02 2.85 -5.33
N ALA A 135 -11.15 2.15 -5.43
CA ALA A 135 -12.36 2.44 -4.70
C ALA A 135 -13.00 1.16 -4.14
N ALA A 136 -13.74 1.32 -3.04
CA ALA A 136 -14.55 0.26 -2.46
C ALA A 136 -15.82 0.84 -1.82
N THR A 137 -16.94 0.16 -2.01
CA THR A 137 -18.19 0.42 -1.25
C THR A 137 -18.54 -0.85 -0.50
N ALA A 138 -18.88 -0.72 0.79
CA ALA A 138 -19.16 -1.87 1.64
C ALA A 138 -20.47 -1.68 2.42
N VAL A 139 -21.22 -2.77 2.55
CA VAL A 139 -22.31 -2.94 3.50
C VAL A 139 -21.85 -3.99 4.51
N VAL A 140 -21.77 -3.60 5.78
CA VAL A 140 -21.23 -4.44 6.85
C VAL A 140 -22.26 -4.53 7.97
N THR A 141 -22.54 -5.75 8.41
CA THR A 141 -23.35 -6.07 9.60
C THR A 141 -22.44 -6.69 10.67
N ASP A 142 -22.99 -7.07 11.81
CA ASP A 142 -22.24 -7.76 12.87
C ASP A 142 -21.68 -9.12 12.41
N ASP A 143 -22.31 -9.74 11.42
CA ASP A 143 -22.05 -11.10 10.97
C ASP A 143 -21.68 -11.25 9.49
N SER A 144 -21.82 -10.21 8.67
CA SER A 144 -21.61 -10.27 7.22
C SER A 144 -20.99 -9.01 6.63
N ALA A 145 -20.35 -9.16 5.47
CA ALA A 145 -19.83 -8.03 4.72
C ALA A 145 -19.99 -8.26 3.21
N GLU A 146 -20.66 -7.33 2.54
CA GLU A 146 -20.77 -7.29 1.08
C GLU A 146 -20.04 -6.06 0.54
N ILE A 147 -19.10 -6.27 -0.38
CA ILE A 147 -18.18 -5.24 -0.86
C ILE A 147 -18.15 -5.23 -2.38
N TRP A 148 -18.24 -4.05 -2.99
CA TRP A 148 -17.96 -3.78 -4.40
C TRP A 148 -16.63 -3.07 -4.52
N ALA A 149 -15.69 -3.63 -5.28
CA ALA A 149 -14.36 -3.05 -5.44
C ALA A 149 -13.67 -3.47 -6.75
N CYS A 150 -12.83 -2.59 -7.28
CA CYS A 150 -11.98 -2.80 -8.46
C CYS A 150 -10.70 -3.59 -8.09
N VAL A 151 -10.84 -4.87 -7.70
CA VAL A 151 -9.74 -5.72 -7.20
C VAL A 151 -9.33 -6.83 -8.18
N GLN A 152 -8.02 -7.08 -8.30
CA GLN A 152 -7.47 -8.13 -9.18
C GLN A 152 -7.52 -9.54 -8.55
N ALA A 153 -7.57 -9.63 -7.22
CA ALA A 153 -7.54 -10.89 -6.47
C ALA A 153 -8.73 -10.96 -5.47
N PRO A 154 -9.98 -11.15 -5.95
CA PRO A 154 -11.16 -11.11 -5.10
C PRO A 154 -11.16 -12.18 -4.00
N GLN A 155 -10.56 -13.35 -4.23
CA GLN A 155 -10.44 -14.40 -3.22
C GLN A 155 -9.55 -13.98 -2.05
N THR A 156 -8.41 -13.35 -2.36
CA THR A 156 -7.51 -12.80 -1.34
C THR A 156 -8.17 -11.64 -0.60
N ALA A 157 -8.83 -10.73 -1.31
CA ALA A 157 -9.58 -9.63 -0.68
C ALA A 157 -10.64 -10.15 0.30
N ARG A 158 -11.40 -11.17 -0.10
CA ARG A 158 -12.39 -11.84 0.76
C ARG A 158 -11.78 -12.39 2.05
N GLN A 159 -10.63 -13.07 1.96
CA GLN A 159 -9.91 -13.61 3.12
C GLN A 159 -9.41 -12.49 4.05
N GLN A 160 -8.86 -11.40 3.49
CA GLN A 160 -8.36 -10.27 4.27
C GLN A 160 -9.48 -9.54 5.02
N VAL A 161 -10.62 -9.31 4.36
CA VAL A 161 -11.80 -8.69 4.99
C VAL A 161 -12.33 -9.57 6.13
N ALA A 162 -12.48 -10.88 5.90
CA ALA A 162 -12.91 -11.82 6.94
C ALA A 162 -11.97 -11.79 8.16
N GLY A 163 -10.65 -11.79 7.92
CA GLY A 163 -9.65 -11.69 8.99
C GLY A 163 -9.72 -10.36 9.75
N ALA A 164 -9.89 -9.24 9.05
CA ALA A 164 -10.00 -7.91 9.66
C ALA A 164 -11.27 -7.76 10.52
N LEU A 165 -12.40 -8.26 10.02
CA LEU A 165 -13.69 -8.22 10.72
C LEU A 165 -13.86 -9.36 11.75
N LYS A 166 -12.97 -10.36 11.73
CA LYS A 166 -13.02 -11.56 12.58
C LYS A 166 -14.33 -12.34 12.41
N ILE A 167 -14.81 -12.45 11.17
CA ILE A 167 -16.00 -13.21 10.79
C ILE A 167 -15.61 -14.37 9.84
N PRO A 168 -16.45 -15.40 9.70
CA PRO A 168 -16.20 -16.49 8.76
C PRO A 168 -16.11 -16.00 7.31
N VAL A 169 -15.23 -16.61 6.50
CA VAL A 169 -14.98 -16.21 5.10
C VAL A 169 -16.24 -16.38 4.25
N GLU A 170 -17.05 -17.39 4.55
CA GLU A 170 -18.35 -17.66 3.94
C GLU A 170 -19.32 -16.47 4.05
N ASN A 171 -19.18 -15.62 5.08
CA ASN A 171 -20.03 -14.46 5.32
C ASN A 171 -19.53 -13.17 4.63
N VAL A 172 -18.44 -13.25 3.86
CA VAL A 172 -17.90 -12.14 3.08
C VAL A 172 -18.16 -12.36 1.60
N THR A 173 -18.78 -11.39 0.94
CA THR A 173 -19.01 -11.37 -0.51
C THR A 173 -18.24 -10.22 -1.14
N ILE A 174 -17.45 -10.52 -2.18
CA ILE A 174 -16.72 -9.53 -2.98
C ILE A 174 -17.31 -9.53 -4.40
N ASN A 175 -17.89 -8.41 -4.79
CA ASN A 175 -18.34 -8.11 -6.13
C ASN A 175 -17.24 -7.32 -6.85
N VAL A 176 -16.71 -7.85 -7.95
CA VAL A 176 -15.69 -7.17 -8.76
C VAL A 176 -16.38 -6.28 -9.78
N THR A 177 -15.96 -5.01 -9.86
CA THR A 177 -16.43 -4.02 -10.83
C THR A 177 -15.42 -3.78 -11.92
#